data_AF-A0A191THT0-F1
#
_entry.id   AF-A0A191THT0-F1
#
_cell.length_a   1.000
_cell.length_b   1.000
_cell.length_c   1.000
_cell.angle_alpha   90.00
_cell.angle_beta   90.00
_cell.angle_gamma   90.00
#
_symmetry.space_group_name_H-M   'P 1'
#
loop_
_entity.id
_entity.type
_entity.pdbx_description
1 polymer ?
#
loop_
_entity_poly.entity_id
_entity_poly.type
_entity_poly.pdbx_seq_one_letter_code
_entity_poly.pdbx_strand_id
1 'polypeptide(L)'
;MNDWFVKEIKKYLPEPELVPVHKHTIVESWHGKTADRPNENRKIQREIKELEQRLSYTMELLSGKQIAPEDYRKMSDDLKDKIARLAAKLSAINENEKNISGLLDKGIRNLLKLEVIYEMGDMDKKRRVIGSIFPEKFSFSESGDRTGRLNEAIRLIYTLDKDFSKNKNGTSKNFDYLSRQVVLSGVFTNNFVHDLKRLSGRREMSFAVKSKRKYRYKDQYK
;
A
#
# COMPACT_ATOMS: atom_id res chain seq x y z
N MET A 1 -13.90 -14.69 -23.09
CA MET A 1 -12.78 -14.47 -22.14
C MET A 1 -12.85 -13.12 -21.40
N ASN A 2 -13.45 -12.05 -21.93
CA ASN A 2 -13.55 -10.77 -21.19
C ASN A 2 -14.61 -10.77 -20.06
N ASP A 3 -15.71 -11.50 -20.22
CA ASP A 3 -16.86 -11.41 -19.30
C ASP A 3 -16.61 -12.00 -17.90
N TRP A 4 -15.78 -13.05 -17.81
CA TRP A 4 -15.44 -13.67 -16.52
C TRP A 4 -14.61 -12.72 -15.65
N PHE A 5 -13.69 -11.95 -16.25
CA PHE A 5 -12.80 -11.07 -15.50
C PHE A 5 -13.54 -9.84 -14.98
N VAL A 6 -14.54 -9.34 -15.73
CA VAL A 6 -15.44 -8.30 -15.24
C VAL A 6 -16.19 -8.78 -14.00
N LYS A 7 -16.75 -10.01 -14.04
CA LYS A 7 -17.40 -10.63 -12.87
C LYS A 7 -16.42 -10.81 -11.71
N GLU A 8 -15.17 -11.11 -11.98
CA GLU A 8 -14.13 -11.23 -10.97
C GLU A 8 -13.78 -9.88 -10.33
N ILE A 9 -13.62 -8.80 -11.10
CA ILE A 9 -13.39 -7.44 -10.58
C ILE A 9 -14.55 -7.02 -9.66
N LYS A 10 -15.80 -7.29 -10.05
CA LYS A 10 -17.00 -6.93 -9.29
C LYS A 10 -17.01 -7.49 -7.87
N LYS A 11 -16.43 -8.67 -7.66
CA LYS A 11 -16.34 -9.27 -6.32
C LYS A 11 -15.54 -8.42 -5.35
N TYR A 12 -14.57 -7.65 -5.84
CA TYR A 12 -13.65 -6.88 -5.02
C TYR A 12 -14.09 -5.42 -4.81
N LEU A 13 -15.19 -5.00 -5.41
CA LEU A 13 -15.70 -3.63 -5.28
C LEU A 13 -16.44 -3.49 -3.94
N PRO A 14 -16.00 -2.59 -3.04
CA PRO A 14 -16.70 -2.39 -1.77
C PRO A 14 -18.06 -1.72 -1.98
N GLU A 15 -19.01 -2.01 -1.08
CA GLU A 15 -20.28 -1.26 -1.03
C GLU A 15 -19.98 0.23 -0.80
N PRO A 16 -20.51 1.17 -1.62
CA PRO A 16 -20.20 2.60 -1.49
C PRO A 16 -20.50 3.19 -0.11
N GLU A 17 -21.52 2.66 0.57
CA GLU A 17 -21.93 3.08 1.91
C GLU A 17 -20.92 2.67 3.00
N LEU A 18 -20.17 1.59 2.79
CA LEU A 18 -19.20 1.05 3.74
C LEU A 18 -17.79 1.62 3.56
N VAL A 19 -17.52 2.32 2.44
CA VAL A 19 -16.21 2.92 2.13
C VAL A 19 -15.65 3.79 3.28
N PRO A 20 -16.42 4.69 3.92
CA PRO A 20 -15.91 5.49 5.03
C PRO A 20 -15.47 4.64 6.22
N VAL A 21 -16.22 3.58 6.52
CA VAL A 21 -15.94 2.66 7.63
C VAL A 21 -14.69 1.84 7.33
N HIS A 22 -14.59 1.26 6.12
CA HIS A 22 -13.40 0.53 5.66
C HIS A 22 -12.15 1.40 5.80
N LYS A 23 -12.22 2.67 5.37
CA LYS A 23 -11.12 3.63 5.49
C LYS A 23 -10.70 3.81 6.94
N HIS A 24 -11.66 4.10 7.82
CA HIS A 24 -11.38 4.36 9.23
C HIS A 24 -10.71 3.15 9.89
N THR A 25 -11.29 1.95 9.73
CA THR A 25 -10.79 0.72 10.33
C THR A 25 -9.39 0.35 9.83
N ILE A 26 -9.11 0.51 8.53
CA ILE A 26 -7.78 0.24 7.95
C ILE A 26 -6.74 1.21 8.50
N VAL A 27 -7.05 2.50 8.57
CA VAL A 27 -6.13 3.54 9.05
C VAL A 27 -5.83 3.33 10.54
N GLU A 28 -6.84 3.10 11.36
CA GLU A 28 -6.69 2.84 12.80
C GLU A 28 -5.84 1.58 13.05
N SER A 29 -6.15 0.49 12.37
CA SER A 29 -5.40 -0.77 12.51
C SER A 29 -3.96 -0.63 11.99
N TRP A 30 -3.75 0.16 10.94
CA TRP A 30 -2.41 0.49 10.46
C TRP A 30 -1.61 1.24 11.52
N HIS A 31 -2.17 2.30 12.13
CA HIS A 31 -1.51 3.04 13.19
C HIS A 31 -1.20 2.17 14.41
N GLY A 32 -2.12 1.28 14.80
CA GLY A 32 -1.90 0.29 15.86
C GLY A 32 -0.73 -0.64 15.57
N LYS A 33 -0.65 -1.19 14.35
CA LYS A 33 0.46 -2.07 13.94
C LYS A 33 1.79 -1.32 13.84
N THR A 34 1.78 -0.06 13.44
CA THR A 34 3.00 0.75 13.29
C THR A 34 3.47 1.38 14.60
N ALA A 35 2.84 1.09 15.73
CA ALA A 35 3.21 1.66 17.03
C ALA A 35 4.67 1.39 17.44
N ASP A 36 5.27 0.28 16.98
CA ASP A 36 6.67 -0.05 17.23
C ASP A 36 7.66 0.55 16.21
N ARG A 37 7.19 1.06 15.06
CA ARG A 37 8.06 1.70 14.04
C ARG A 37 8.79 2.95 14.53
N PRO A 38 8.23 3.80 15.40
CA PRO A 38 9.00 4.84 16.07
C PRO A 38 10.28 4.31 16.73
N ASN A 39 10.28 3.07 17.23
CA ASN A 39 11.46 2.44 17.81
C ASN A 39 12.48 2.04 16.73
N GLU A 40 12.03 1.53 15.59
CA GLU A 40 12.89 1.26 14.42
C GLU A 40 13.49 2.55 13.84
N ASN A 41 12.70 3.61 13.73
CA ASN A 41 13.18 4.93 13.31
C ASN A 41 14.25 5.47 14.26
N ARG A 42 14.04 5.36 15.58
CA ARG A 42 15.05 5.72 16.58
C ARG A 42 16.32 4.87 16.48
N LYS A 43 16.21 3.58 16.12
CA LYS A 43 17.38 2.71 15.88
C LYS A 43 18.17 3.19 14.67
N ILE A 44 17.51 3.43 13.54
CA ILE A 44 18.15 3.93 12.31
C ILE A 44 18.79 5.31 12.55
N GLN A 45 18.11 6.21 13.27
CA GLN A 45 18.67 7.52 13.64
C GLN A 45 19.91 7.41 14.52
N ARG A 46 19.92 6.48 15.49
CA ARG A 46 21.11 6.21 16.31
C ARG A 46 22.26 5.68 15.45
N GLU A 47 21.99 4.74 14.56
CA GLU A 47 23.01 4.17 13.67
C GLU A 47 23.60 5.23 12.72
N ILE A 48 22.78 6.12 12.16
CA ILE A 48 23.25 7.27 11.37
C ILE A 48 24.17 8.14 12.21
N LYS A 49 23.77 8.50 13.44
CA LYS A 49 24.57 9.33 14.34
C LYS A 49 25.91 8.68 14.69
N GLU A 50 25.94 7.37 14.92
CA GLU A 50 27.18 6.62 15.19
C GLU A 50 28.11 6.61 13.96
N LEU A 51 27.57 6.46 12.75
CA LEU A 51 28.35 6.52 11.51
C LEU A 51 28.90 7.94 11.25
N GLU A 52 28.11 8.98 11.51
CA GLU A 52 28.54 10.38 11.43
C GLU A 52 29.67 10.69 12.43
N GLN A 53 29.57 10.18 13.66
CA GLN A 53 30.64 10.27 14.66
C GLN A 53 31.92 9.56 14.20
N ARG A 54 31.80 8.37 13.62
CA ARG A 54 32.95 7.65 13.04
C ARG A 54 33.59 8.41 11.88
N LEU A 55 32.78 9.04 11.02
CA LEU A 55 33.27 9.87 9.93
C LEU A 55 34.08 11.06 10.48
N SER A 56 33.56 11.75 11.51
CA SER A 56 34.26 12.84 12.20
C SER A 56 35.59 12.37 12.79
N TYR A 57 35.60 11.23 13.49
CA TYR A 57 36.81 10.65 14.06
C TYR A 57 37.85 10.30 12.98
N THR A 58 37.41 9.76 11.84
CA THR A 58 38.32 9.45 10.72
C THR A 58 38.93 10.72 10.13
N MET A 59 38.20 11.85 10.12
CA MET A 59 38.73 13.16 9.72
C MET A 59 39.77 13.73 10.71
N GLU A 60 39.58 13.49 12.01
CA GLU A 60 40.56 13.84 13.05
C GLU A 60 41.85 13.04 12.88
N LEU A 61 41.75 11.72 12.62
CA LEU A 61 42.92 10.87 12.36
C LEU A 61 43.71 11.31 11.13
N LEU A 62 43.04 11.71 10.04
CA LEU A 62 43.70 12.26 8.86
C LEU A 62 44.40 13.58 9.18
N SER A 63 43.73 14.47 9.93
CA SER A 63 44.31 15.76 10.36
C SER A 63 45.55 15.55 11.21
N GLY A 64 45.55 14.53 12.06
CA GLY A 64 46.70 14.08 12.84
C GLY A 64 47.75 13.30 12.04
N LYS A 65 47.57 13.13 10.72
CA LYS A 65 48.44 12.33 9.83
C LYS A 65 48.64 10.88 10.29
N GLN A 66 47.70 10.33 11.06
CA GLN A 66 47.75 8.96 11.56
C GLN A 66 47.31 7.92 10.52
N ILE A 67 46.66 8.37 9.45
CA ILE A 67 46.22 7.56 8.32
C ILE A 67 46.62 8.22 6.99
N ALA A 68 46.82 7.41 5.96
CA ALA A 68 47.11 7.90 4.62
C ALA A 68 45.85 8.50 3.96
N PRO A 69 45.99 9.51 3.07
CA PRO A 69 44.86 10.07 2.33
C PRO A 69 44.06 9.03 1.53
N GLU A 70 44.73 8.05 0.92
CA GLU A 70 44.08 6.96 0.17
C GLU A 70 43.20 6.07 1.06
N ASP A 71 43.65 5.74 2.28
CA ASP A 71 42.90 4.93 3.24
C ASP A 71 41.69 5.71 3.79
N TYR A 72 41.88 7.00 4.06
CA TYR A 72 40.79 7.90 4.42
C TYR A 72 39.69 7.93 3.35
N ARG A 73 40.05 8.07 2.07
CA ARG A 73 39.04 8.13 0.99
C ARG A 73 38.18 6.88 0.97
N LYS A 74 38.80 5.70 0.99
CA LYS A 74 38.06 4.41 1.02
C LYS A 74 37.11 4.32 2.21
N MET A 75 37.59 4.62 3.42
CA MET A 75 36.77 4.57 4.63
C MET A 75 35.65 5.62 4.62
N SER A 76 35.93 6.84 4.15
CA SER A 76 34.98 7.95 4.06
C SER A 76 33.86 7.63 3.07
N ASP A 77 34.20 7.07 1.91
CA ASP A 77 33.22 6.69 0.90
C ASP A 77 32.30 5.58 1.41
N ASP A 78 32.85 4.53 2.04
CA ASP A 78 32.07 3.45 2.65
C ASP A 78 31.09 3.95 3.74
N LEU A 79 31.54 4.89 4.58
CA LEU A 79 30.71 5.48 5.64
C LEU A 79 29.61 6.36 5.04
N LYS A 80 29.93 7.20 4.06
CA LYS A 80 28.96 8.06 3.37
C LYS A 80 27.90 7.25 2.64
N ASP A 81 28.29 6.17 1.97
CA ASP A 81 27.37 5.26 1.28
C ASP A 81 26.39 4.61 2.26
N LYS A 82 26.87 4.15 3.42
CA LYS A 82 26.03 3.58 4.47
C LYS A 82 25.05 4.61 5.03
N ILE A 83 25.52 5.83 5.31
CA ILE A 83 24.68 6.94 5.77
C ILE A 83 23.60 7.25 4.73
N ALA A 84 23.97 7.37 3.44
CA ALA A 84 23.03 7.66 2.37
C ALA A 84 21.93 6.58 2.24
N ARG A 85 22.30 5.30 2.33
CA ARG A 85 21.34 4.18 2.29
C ARG A 85 20.38 4.20 3.49
N LEU A 86 20.89 4.45 4.69
CA LEU A 86 20.07 4.52 5.91
C LEU A 86 19.15 5.75 5.91
N ALA A 87 19.64 6.90 5.45
CA ALA A 87 18.84 8.12 5.30
C ALA A 87 17.72 7.93 4.29
N ALA A 88 18.00 7.30 3.14
CA ALA A 88 16.98 6.96 2.15
C ALA A 88 15.91 6.01 2.72
N LYS A 89 16.33 4.99 3.49
CA LYS A 89 15.42 4.08 4.19
C LYS A 89 14.53 4.81 5.19
N LEU A 90 15.11 5.71 6.00
CA LEU A 90 14.38 6.50 6.99
C LEU A 90 13.36 7.45 6.33
N SER A 91 13.76 8.12 5.25
CA SER A 91 12.85 8.97 4.46
C SER A 91 11.67 8.16 3.91
N ALA A 92 11.94 6.99 3.32
CA ALA A 92 10.90 6.13 2.77
C ALA A 92 9.89 5.64 3.84
N ILE A 93 10.36 5.32 5.06
CA ILE A 93 9.47 4.93 6.17
C ILE A 93 8.57 6.10 6.58
N ASN A 94 9.15 7.30 6.75
CA ASN A 94 8.42 8.49 7.17
C ASN A 94 7.39 8.96 6.12
N GLU A 95 7.72 8.91 4.83
CA GLU A 95 6.77 9.23 3.75
C GLU A 95 5.58 8.28 3.72
N ASN A 96 5.81 6.98 3.96
CA ASN A 96 4.76 5.97 4.00
C ASN A 96 3.79 6.19 5.17
N GLU A 97 4.29 6.70 6.29
CA GLU A 97 3.51 6.97 7.49
C GLU A 97 2.64 8.21 7.33
N LYS A 98 3.19 9.29 6.77
CA LYS A 98 2.49 10.59 6.67
C LYS A 98 1.31 10.60 5.69
N ASN A 99 1.22 9.65 4.76
CA ASN A 99 0.24 9.71 3.67
C ASN A 99 -0.61 8.43 3.53
N ILE A 100 -0.71 7.59 4.55
CA ILE A 100 -1.48 6.34 4.41
C ILE A 100 -2.97 6.61 4.10
N SER A 101 -3.56 7.62 4.75
CA SER A 101 -4.95 8.02 4.52
C SER A 101 -5.18 8.52 3.09
N GLY A 102 -4.28 9.36 2.57
CA GLY A 102 -4.37 9.88 1.21
C GLY A 102 -4.09 8.81 0.14
N LEU A 103 -3.17 7.88 0.40
CA LEU A 103 -2.95 6.71 -0.44
C LEU A 103 -4.18 5.79 -0.47
N LEU A 104 -4.83 5.59 0.68
CA LEU A 104 -6.05 4.80 0.79
C LEU A 104 -7.21 5.42 0.03
N ASP A 105 -7.41 6.74 0.16
CA ASP A 105 -8.44 7.48 -0.60
C ASP A 105 -8.23 7.37 -2.12
N LYS A 106 -6.98 7.48 -2.57
CA LYS A 106 -6.66 7.30 -4.00
C LYS A 106 -6.86 5.85 -4.42
N GLY A 107 -6.42 4.90 -3.60
CA GLY A 107 -6.55 3.47 -3.86
C GLY A 107 -8.00 3.03 -4.01
N ILE A 108 -8.87 3.40 -3.06
CA ILE A 108 -10.30 3.06 -3.10
C ILE A 108 -10.99 3.71 -4.31
N ARG A 109 -10.71 5.00 -4.59
CA ARG A 109 -11.26 5.68 -5.77
C ARG A 109 -10.83 5.01 -7.08
N ASN A 110 -9.61 4.49 -7.16
CA ASN A 110 -9.13 3.76 -8.33
C ASN A 110 -9.76 2.36 -8.40
N LEU A 111 -9.90 1.67 -7.27
CA LEU A 111 -10.57 0.37 -7.17
C LEU A 111 -11.99 0.43 -7.75
N LEU A 112 -12.78 1.43 -7.35
CA LEU A 112 -14.15 1.66 -7.85
C LEU A 112 -14.22 1.95 -9.37
N LYS A 113 -13.10 2.34 -10.00
CA LYS A 113 -13.03 2.62 -11.43
C LYS A 113 -12.48 1.44 -12.24
N LEU A 114 -11.94 0.39 -11.60
CA LEU A 114 -11.26 -0.70 -12.32
C LEU A 114 -12.19 -1.43 -13.29
N GLU A 115 -13.46 -1.61 -12.94
CA GLU A 115 -14.47 -2.21 -13.82
C GLU A 115 -14.59 -1.40 -15.12
N VAL A 116 -14.88 -0.10 -15.00
CA VAL A 116 -15.05 0.80 -16.14
C VAL A 116 -13.78 0.88 -16.99
N ILE A 117 -12.60 0.92 -16.36
CA ILE A 117 -11.31 0.96 -17.06
C ILE A 117 -11.06 -0.35 -17.82
N TYR A 118 -11.43 -1.49 -17.25
CA TYR A 118 -11.23 -2.78 -17.89
C TYR A 118 -12.20 -3.00 -19.06
N GLU A 119 -13.44 -2.56 -18.92
CA GLU A 119 -14.45 -2.67 -19.98
C GLU A 119 -14.15 -1.74 -21.16
N MET A 120 -13.87 -0.46 -20.87
CA MET A 120 -13.69 0.59 -21.89
C MET A 120 -12.23 0.75 -22.35
N GLY A 121 -11.29 0.10 -21.67
CA GLY A 121 -9.86 0.29 -21.91
C GLY A 121 -9.32 -0.49 -23.10
N ASP A 122 -8.26 0.05 -23.71
CA ASP A 122 -7.38 -0.67 -24.63
C ASP A 122 -6.61 -1.80 -23.92
N MET A 123 -5.87 -2.61 -24.69
CA MET A 123 -5.10 -3.74 -24.15
C MET A 123 -4.15 -3.33 -23.02
N ASP A 124 -3.52 -2.16 -23.12
CA ASP A 124 -2.59 -1.68 -22.10
C ASP A 124 -3.29 -1.28 -20.81
N LYS A 125 -4.46 -0.64 -20.90
CA LYS A 125 -5.32 -0.34 -19.74
C LYS A 125 -5.80 -1.62 -19.07
N LYS A 126 -6.23 -2.63 -19.83
CA LYS A 126 -6.64 -3.93 -19.28
C LYS A 126 -5.48 -4.63 -18.57
N ARG A 127 -4.29 -4.65 -19.19
CA ARG A 127 -3.07 -5.19 -18.57
C ARG A 127 -2.71 -4.45 -17.28
N ARG A 128 -2.87 -3.12 -17.25
CA ARG A 128 -2.68 -2.31 -16.04
C ARG A 128 -3.67 -2.67 -14.93
N VAL A 129 -4.96 -2.83 -15.25
CA VAL A 129 -5.97 -3.27 -14.26
C VAL A 129 -5.60 -4.64 -13.69
N ILE A 130 -5.28 -5.61 -14.55
CA ILE A 130 -4.82 -6.94 -14.11
C ILE A 130 -3.61 -6.80 -13.19
N GLY A 131 -2.62 -6.01 -13.57
CA GLY A 131 -1.41 -5.79 -12.77
C GLY A 131 -1.64 -5.01 -11.48
N SER A 132 -2.74 -4.27 -11.33
CA SER A 132 -3.11 -3.61 -10.07
C SER A 132 -3.79 -4.59 -9.11
N ILE A 133 -4.56 -5.54 -9.64
CA ILE A 133 -5.26 -6.58 -8.87
C ILE A 133 -4.31 -7.71 -8.48
N PHE A 134 -3.46 -8.14 -9.41
CA PHE A 134 -2.51 -9.23 -9.27
C PHE A 134 -1.09 -8.67 -9.44
N PRO A 135 -0.46 -8.20 -8.33
CA PRO A 135 0.87 -7.59 -8.39
C PRO A 135 1.96 -8.54 -8.89
N GLU A 136 1.80 -9.84 -8.69
CA GLU A 136 2.76 -10.88 -9.07
C GLU A 136 2.38 -11.53 -10.41
N LYS A 137 3.37 -12.10 -11.09
CA LYS A 137 3.11 -12.92 -12.29
C LYS A 137 2.29 -14.13 -11.86
N PHE A 138 1.35 -14.55 -12.71
CA PHE A 138 0.66 -15.83 -12.52
C PHE A 138 1.70 -16.95 -12.62
N SER A 139 2.07 -17.55 -11.49
CA SER A 139 2.79 -18.81 -11.46
C SER A 139 1.76 -19.94 -11.48
N PHE A 140 1.99 -20.95 -12.32
CA PHE A 140 1.23 -22.18 -12.29
C PHE A 140 1.65 -22.96 -11.03
N SER A 141 0.75 -23.15 -10.07
CA SER A 141 0.93 -24.17 -9.04
C SER A 141 0.56 -25.54 -9.60
N GLU A 142 1.11 -26.62 -9.03
CA GLU A 142 0.74 -28.01 -9.36
C GLU A 142 -0.76 -28.29 -9.08
N SER A 143 -1.44 -27.45 -8.30
CA SER A 143 -2.89 -27.55 -8.03
C SER A 143 -3.77 -27.02 -9.16
N GLY A 144 -3.21 -26.41 -10.20
CA GLY A 144 -3.98 -25.87 -11.33
C GLY A 144 -4.68 -24.53 -11.07
N ASP A 145 -4.48 -23.92 -9.89
CA ASP A 145 -5.06 -22.63 -9.54
C ASP A 145 -4.29 -21.49 -10.20
N ARG A 146 -4.93 -20.86 -11.18
CA ARG A 146 -4.38 -19.72 -11.93
C ARG A 146 -4.63 -18.41 -11.20
N THR A 147 -4.11 -18.24 -9.99
CA THR A 147 -4.27 -16.99 -9.26
C THR A 147 -2.94 -16.54 -8.68
N GLY A 148 -2.35 -15.52 -9.32
CA GLY A 148 -1.27 -14.74 -8.70
C GLY A 148 -1.77 -14.12 -7.40
N ARG A 149 -0.85 -13.77 -6.50
CA ARG A 149 -1.17 -13.13 -5.22
C ARG A 149 -2.08 -11.91 -5.45
N LEU A 150 -3.21 -11.84 -4.75
CA LEU A 150 -4.11 -10.68 -4.75
C LEU A 150 -3.45 -9.50 -4.06
N ASN A 151 -3.63 -8.29 -4.61
CA ASN A 151 -3.21 -7.04 -3.99
C ASN A 151 -3.73 -6.95 -2.55
N GLU A 152 -2.82 -6.72 -1.59
CA GLU A 152 -3.16 -6.77 -0.16
C GLU A 152 -4.23 -5.75 0.23
N ALA A 153 -4.20 -4.55 -0.37
CA ALA A 153 -5.19 -3.52 -0.09
C ALA A 153 -6.58 -3.93 -0.59
N ILE A 154 -6.65 -4.55 -1.77
CA ILE A 154 -7.90 -5.09 -2.32
C ILE A 154 -8.41 -6.25 -1.45
N ARG A 155 -7.52 -7.16 -1.03
CA ARG A 155 -7.88 -8.28 -0.14
C ARG A 155 -8.47 -7.78 1.18
N LEU A 156 -7.84 -6.79 1.80
CA LEU A 156 -8.30 -6.22 3.07
C LEU A 156 -9.68 -5.57 2.94
N ILE A 157 -9.87 -4.74 1.90
CA ILE A 157 -11.16 -4.11 1.62
C ILE A 157 -12.24 -5.19 1.39
N TYR A 158 -11.93 -6.21 0.61
CA TYR A 158 -12.85 -7.31 0.33
C TYR A 158 -13.23 -8.13 1.58
N THR A 159 -12.26 -8.46 2.43
CA THR A 159 -12.52 -9.18 3.68
C THR A 159 -13.43 -8.38 4.60
N LEU A 160 -13.15 -7.08 4.75
CA LEU A 160 -14.00 -6.18 5.53
C LEU A 160 -15.42 -6.19 4.95
N ASP A 161 -15.58 -5.93 3.66
CA ASP A 161 -16.89 -5.88 3.00
C ASP A 161 -17.71 -7.16 3.23
N LYS A 162 -17.06 -8.33 3.12
CA LYS A 162 -17.69 -9.62 3.45
C LYS A 162 -18.12 -9.72 4.91
N ASP A 163 -17.29 -9.30 5.84
CA ASP A 163 -17.61 -9.36 7.27
C ASP A 163 -18.74 -8.39 7.65
N PHE A 164 -18.83 -7.23 6.98
CA PHE A 164 -19.98 -6.33 7.12
C PHE A 164 -21.26 -6.92 6.51
N SER A 165 -21.18 -7.61 5.37
CA SER A 165 -22.34 -8.23 4.72
C SER A 165 -22.93 -9.41 5.53
N LYS A 166 -22.09 -10.22 6.18
CA LYS A 166 -22.52 -11.34 7.04
C LYS A 166 -23.30 -10.89 8.27
N ASN A 167 -22.93 -9.75 8.84
CA ASN A 167 -23.56 -9.20 10.04
C ASN A 167 -24.94 -8.55 9.79
N LYS A 168 -25.40 -8.46 8.53
CA LYS A 168 -26.78 -8.04 8.23
C LYS A 168 -27.82 -9.12 8.59
N ASN A 169 -27.41 -10.38 8.82
CA ASN A 169 -28.30 -11.54 9.00
C ASN A 169 -28.30 -12.15 10.42
N GLY A 170 -27.72 -11.49 11.43
CA GLY A 170 -27.61 -12.05 12.80
C GLY A 170 -27.86 -11.02 13.91
N THR A 171 -28.65 -11.43 14.90
CA THR A 171 -29.06 -10.63 16.06
C THR A 171 -27.86 -10.27 16.95
N SER A 172 -27.32 -9.06 16.83
CA SER A 172 -26.98 -8.11 17.90
C SER A 172 -25.99 -7.06 17.39
N LYS A 173 -26.34 -5.79 17.61
CA LYS A 173 -25.64 -4.60 17.11
C LYS A 173 -24.36 -4.25 17.90
N ASN A 174 -23.63 -5.23 18.43
CA ASN A 174 -22.39 -5.00 19.17
C ASN A 174 -21.33 -6.01 18.74
N PHE A 175 -20.80 -5.85 17.52
CA PHE A 175 -19.59 -6.55 17.09
C PHE A 175 -18.40 -5.60 17.25
N ASP A 176 -17.69 -5.76 18.36
CA ASP A 176 -16.62 -4.87 18.82
C ASP A 176 -15.62 -4.51 17.71
N TYR A 177 -15.42 -3.21 17.53
CA TYR A 177 -14.34 -2.63 16.73
C TYR A 177 -12.97 -3.22 17.12
N LEU A 178 -12.80 -3.55 18.41
CA LEU A 178 -11.59 -4.16 18.97
C LEU A 178 -11.32 -5.57 18.41
N SER A 179 -12.35 -6.40 18.24
CA SER A 179 -12.19 -7.73 17.64
C SER A 179 -11.72 -7.63 16.18
N ARG A 180 -12.15 -6.59 15.46
CA ARG A 180 -11.77 -6.34 14.06
C ARG A 180 -10.33 -5.82 13.94
N GLN A 181 -9.88 -5.02 14.90
CA GLN A 181 -8.52 -4.51 14.97
C GLN A 181 -7.49 -5.63 15.17
N VAL A 182 -7.82 -6.65 15.99
CA VAL A 182 -6.98 -7.84 16.21
C VAL A 182 -6.89 -8.69 14.93
N VAL A 183 -7.99 -8.88 14.20
CA VAL A 183 -8.00 -9.58 12.91
C VAL A 183 -7.13 -8.86 11.88
N LEU A 184 -7.19 -7.53 11.79
CA LEU A 184 -6.42 -6.78 10.78
C LEU A 184 -4.93 -6.67 11.10
N SER A 185 -4.56 -6.59 12.39
CA SER A 185 -3.16 -6.47 12.83
C SER A 185 -2.30 -7.66 12.40
N GLY A 186 -2.89 -8.86 12.33
CA GLY A 186 -2.25 -10.07 11.77
C GLY A 186 -2.26 -10.16 10.23
N VAL A 187 -3.04 -9.31 9.54
CA VAL A 187 -3.30 -9.43 8.08
C VAL A 187 -2.51 -8.41 7.26
N PHE A 188 -2.09 -7.28 7.83
CA PHE A 188 -1.17 -6.38 7.14
C PHE A 188 0.16 -7.10 6.89
N THR A 189 0.51 -7.37 5.64
CA THR A 189 1.84 -7.90 5.30
C THR A 189 2.81 -6.75 5.01
N ASN A 190 4.10 -7.05 4.88
CA ASN A 190 5.11 -6.06 4.48
C ASN A 190 4.83 -5.43 3.11
N ASN A 191 3.93 -6.03 2.31
CA ASN A 191 3.58 -5.58 0.97
C ASN A 191 2.41 -4.59 0.94
N PHE A 192 1.69 -4.36 2.05
CA PHE A 192 0.47 -3.55 2.05
C PHE A 192 0.67 -2.15 1.47
N VAL A 193 1.67 -1.40 1.94
CA VAL A 193 1.92 -0.03 1.45
C VAL A 193 2.37 -0.04 -0.01
N HIS A 194 3.18 -1.04 -0.40
CA HIS A 194 3.65 -1.17 -1.76
C HIS A 194 2.49 -1.44 -2.73
N ASP A 195 1.60 -2.34 -2.36
CA ASP A 195 0.41 -2.70 -3.13
C ASP A 195 -0.63 -1.58 -3.13
N LEU A 196 -0.77 -0.85 -2.02
CA LEU A 196 -1.62 0.32 -1.95
C LEU A 196 -1.09 1.45 -2.83
N LYS A 197 0.23 1.68 -2.87
CA LYS A 197 0.87 2.61 -3.80
C LYS A 197 0.64 2.23 -5.25
N ARG A 198 0.65 0.92 -5.56
CA ARG A 198 0.35 0.40 -6.90
C ARG A 198 -1.10 0.65 -7.30
N LEU A 199 -2.03 0.47 -6.35
CA LEU A 199 -3.45 0.78 -6.54
C LEU A 199 -3.72 2.29 -6.63
N SER A 200 -2.99 3.12 -5.87
CA SER A 200 -3.12 4.59 -5.88
C SER A 200 -2.41 5.28 -7.04
N GLY A 201 -1.46 4.60 -7.70
CA GLY A 201 -0.83 5.00 -8.96
C GLY A 201 0.62 5.50 -8.83
N ARG A 202 1.51 4.96 -9.67
CA ARG A 202 2.79 5.62 -10.08
C ARG A 202 2.65 6.47 -11.36
N ARG A 203 1.49 6.48 -12.01
CA ARG A 203 1.15 7.37 -13.13
C ARG A 203 -0.31 7.75 -12.96
N GLU A 204 -0.60 9.04 -13.01
CA GLU A 204 -1.96 9.55 -12.97
C GLU A 204 -2.83 8.80 -13.98
N MET A 205 -3.94 8.24 -13.50
CA MET A 205 -5.06 7.84 -14.36
C MET A 205 -5.84 9.11 -14.71
N SER A 206 -5.16 10.07 -15.34
CA SER A 206 -5.76 11.30 -15.84
C SER A 206 -6.61 10.96 -17.06
N PHE A 207 -7.92 10.88 -16.84
CA PHE A 207 -8.90 10.92 -17.91
C PHE A 207 -9.83 12.11 -17.66
N ALA A 208 -9.65 13.14 -18.48
CA ALA A 208 -10.71 14.09 -18.76
C ALA A 208 -11.86 13.32 -19.42
N VAL A 209 -12.90 13.02 -18.66
CA VAL A 209 -14.16 12.51 -19.22
C VAL A 209 -14.90 13.69 -19.84
N LYS A 210 -14.57 14.03 -21.09
CA LYS A 210 -15.53 14.71 -21.97
C LYS A 210 -16.43 13.63 -22.58
N SER A 211 -17.63 13.45 -22.02
CA SER A 211 -18.88 13.17 -22.74
C SER A 211 -19.94 12.52 -21.84
N LYS A 212 -20.96 13.32 -21.52
CA LYS A 212 -22.39 12.99 -21.36
C LYS A 212 -22.76 11.50 -21.25
N ARG A 213 -23.11 11.04 -20.04
CA ARG A 213 -24.30 10.20 -19.85
C ARG A 213 -25.02 10.57 -18.55
N LYS A 214 -26.23 11.10 -18.73
CA LYS A 214 -27.28 11.23 -17.72
C LYS A 214 -27.59 9.83 -17.18
N TYR A 215 -27.33 9.56 -15.89
CA TYR A 215 -28.07 8.52 -15.19
C TYR A 215 -29.34 9.15 -14.62
N ARG A 216 -30.41 8.82 -15.32
CA ARG A 216 -31.81 9.12 -15.06
C ARG A 216 -32.24 8.28 -13.86
N TYR A 217 -32.19 8.82 -12.64
CA TYR A 217 -33.04 8.34 -11.55
C TYR A 217 -34.41 8.99 -11.72
N LYS A 218 -35.28 8.33 -12.49
CA LYS A 218 -36.73 8.54 -12.42
C LYS A 218 -37.45 7.24 -12.75
N ASP A 219 -38.43 6.96 -11.90
CA ASP A 219 -39.60 6.11 -12.10
C ASP A 219 -39.43 4.61 -11.84
N GLN A 220 -39.45 4.22 -10.56
CA GLN A 220 -40.23 3.07 -10.07
C GLN A 220 -40.64 3.29 -8.59
N TYR A 221 -41.64 4.14 -8.36
CA TYR A 221 -42.67 3.87 -7.35
C TYR A 221 -44.00 3.98 -8.10
N LYS A 222 -44.65 2.84 -8.23
CA LYS A 222 -46.04 2.71 -8.67
C LYS A 222 -46.93 2.85 -7.44
#